data_AF-A0A0Q1A7L2-F1
#
_entry.id   AF-A0A0Q1A7L2-F1
#
_cell.length_a   1.000
_cell.length_b   1.000
_cell.length_c   1.000
_cell.angle_alpha   90.00
_cell.angle_beta   90.00
_cell.angle_gamma   90.00
#
_symmetry.space_group_name_H-M   'P 1'
#
loop_
_entity.id
_entity.type
_entity.pdbx_description
1 polymer ?
#
loop_
_entity_poly.entity_id
_entity_poly.type
_entity_poly.pdbx_seq_one_letter_code
_entity_poly.pdbx_strand_id
1 'polypeptide(L)'
;MLKQKILRILNILLFLDFLVVLIAQLVYQFHPELNGEESVLKFHATGGYIFAILVVIHLILNFSWVKTAYFKKKKEIGGSM
;
A
#
# COMPACT_ATOMS: atom_id res chain seq x y z
N MET A 1 13.58 -1.96 -18.01
CA MET A 1 13.32 -0.52 -17.74
C MET A 1 11.85 -0.18 -17.55
N LEU A 2 10.93 -0.67 -18.41
CA LEU A 2 9.48 -0.39 -18.32
C LEU A 2 8.86 -0.77 -16.97
N LYS A 3 9.12 -2.00 -16.48
CA LYS A 3 8.66 -2.48 -15.16
C LYS A 3 9.02 -1.53 -14.00
N GLN A 4 10.25 -1.01 -14.00
CA GLN A 4 10.70 -0.09 -12.95
C GLN A 4 10.02 1.28 -13.04
N LYS A 5 9.71 1.75 -14.26
CA LYS A 5 8.90 2.96 -14.46
C LYS A 5 7.46 2.76 -13.95
N ILE A 6 6.85 1.62 -14.26
CA ILE A 6 5.50 1.26 -13.78
C ILE A 6 5.48 1.21 -12.24
N LEU A 7 6.45 0.54 -11.62
CA LEU A 7 6.54 0.47 -10.15
C LEU A 7 6.70 1.86 -9.50
N ARG A 8 7.47 2.76 -10.10
CA ARG A 8 7.59 4.15 -9.61
C ARG A 8 6.26 4.90 -9.67
N ILE A 9 5.53 4.79 -10.77
CA ILE A 9 4.20 5.40 -10.90
C ILE A 9 3.23 4.79 -9.88
N LEU A 10 3.23 3.46 -9.75
CA LEU A 10 2.38 2.75 -8.80
C LEU A 10 2.68 3.15 -7.36
N ASN A 11 3.95 3.39 -7.00
CA ASN A 11 4.32 3.87 -5.67
C ASN A 11 3.77 5.28 -5.39
N ILE A 12 3.80 6.17 -6.39
CA ILE A 12 3.23 7.52 -6.26
C ILE A 12 1.71 7.41 -6.07
N LEU A 13 1.03 6.59 -6.89
CA LEU A 13 -0.41 6.36 -6.75
C LEU A 13 -0.77 5.78 -5.39
N LEU A 14 -0.03 4.77 -4.92
CA LEU A 14 -0.21 4.20 -3.58
C LEU A 14 -0.03 5.24 -2.47
N PHE A 15 0.98 6.10 -2.59
CA PHE A 15 1.24 7.13 -1.60
C PHE A 15 0.10 8.17 -1.56
N LEU A 16 -0.36 8.63 -2.72
CA LEU A 16 -1.46 9.58 -2.80
C LEU A 16 -2.77 8.98 -2.27
N ASP A 17 -3.08 7.75 -2.65
CA ASP A 17 -4.29 7.06 -2.22
C ASP A 17 -4.25 6.76 -0.71
N PHE A 18 -3.08 6.38 -0.17
CA PHE A 18 -2.87 6.28 1.27
C PHE A 18 -3.15 7.61 1.99
N LEU A 19 -2.69 8.74 1.45
CA LEU A 19 -2.98 10.05 2.03
C LEU A 19 -4.49 10.35 2.03
N VAL A 20 -5.22 10.02 0.96
CA VAL A 20 -6.67 10.21 0.91
C VAL A 20 -7.36 9.40 1.99
N VAL A 21 -7.06 8.10 2.10
CA VAL A 21 -7.67 7.22 3.11
C VAL A 21 -7.30 7.66 4.52
N LEU A 22 -6.04 8.06 4.74
CA LEU A 22 -5.56 8.57 6.02
C LEU A 22 -6.27 9.87 6.41
N ILE A 23 -6.37 10.84 5.50
CA ILE A 23 -7.08 12.10 5.76
C ILE A 23 -8.55 11.83 6.06
N ALA A 24 -9.22 10.97 5.29
CA ALA A 24 -10.61 10.60 5.55
C ALA A 24 -10.78 9.97 6.94
N GLN A 25 -9.84 9.11 7.36
CA GLN A 25 -9.85 8.54 8.71
C GLN A 25 -9.58 9.57 9.81
N LEU A 26 -8.67 10.52 9.57
CA LEU A 26 -8.38 11.59 10.52
C LEU A 26 -9.57 12.55 10.66
N VAL A 27 -10.22 12.91 9.55
CA VAL A 27 -11.48 13.67 9.59
C VAL A 27 -12.52 12.92 10.41
N TYR A 28 -12.64 11.61 10.22
CA TYR A 28 -13.60 10.81 11.00
C TYR A 28 -13.30 10.83 12.51
N GLN A 29 -12.02 10.89 12.89
CA GLN A 29 -11.59 10.86 14.28
C GLN A 29 -11.65 12.23 14.96
N PHE A 30 -11.29 13.31 14.25
CA PHE A 30 -11.12 14.65 14.84
C PHE A 30 -12.28 15.60 14.56
N HIS A 31 -13.10 15.30 13.55
CA HIS A 31 -14.28 16.09 13.18
C HIS A 31 -15.54 15.22 13.22
N PRO A 32 -15.97 14.77 14.41
CA PRO A 32 -17.13 13.89 14.55
C PRO A 32 -18.43 14.50 14.03
N GLU A 33 -18.52 15.83 13.91
CA GLU A 33 -19.63 16.52 13.25
C GLU A 33 -19.75 16.21 11.75
N LEU A 34 -18.66 15.76 11.13
CA LEU A 34 -18.63 15.29 9.73
C LEU A 34 -18.80 13.76 9.65
N ASN A 35 -18.95 13.06 10.78
CA ASN A 35 -19.19 11.61 10.80
C ASN A 35 -20.62 11.33 10.34
N GLY A 36 -20.74 10.75 9.14
CA GLY A 36 -22.04 10.47 8.52
C GLY A 36 -22.30 11.30 7.27
N GLU A 37 -21.44 12.27 6.96
CA GLU A 37 -21.37 12.84 5.61
C GLU A 37 -21.12 11.70 4.62
N GLU A 38 -22.07 11.49 3.71
CA GLU A 38 -22.00 10.46 2.69
C GLU A 38 -20.70 10.59 1.87
N SER A 39 -20.25 11.83 1.69
CA SER A 39 -19.00 12.17 1.02
C SER A 39 -17.79 11.52 1.71
N VAL A 40 -17.59 11.77 3.01
CA VAL A 40 -16.46 11.25 3.80
C VAL A 40 -16.48 9.73 3.85
N LEU A 41 -17.65 9.12 4.07
CA LEU A 41 -17.81 7.67 4.11
C LEU A 41 -17.47 7.03 2.76
N LYS A 42 -17.97 7.61 1.66
CA LYS A 42 -17.73 7.13 0.30
C LYS A 42 -16.27 7.28 -0.10
N PHE A 43 -15.61 8.38 0.27
CA PHE A 43 -14.17 8.58 0.02
C PHE A 43 -13.32 7.57 0.78
N HIS A 44 -13.59 7.33 2.06
CA HIS A 44 -12.86 6.33 2.84
C HIS A 44 -13.06 4.91 2.27
N ALA A 45 -14.31 4.50 2.02
CA ALA A 45 -14.61 3.16 1.52
C ALA A 45 -14.04 2.94 0.10
N THR A 46 -14.29 3.87 -0.82
CA THR A 46 -13.81 3.76 -2.21
C THR A 46 -12.29 3.83 -2.26
N GLY A 47 -11.68 4.76 -1.53
CA GLY A 47 -10.23 4.86 -1.40
C GLY A 47 -9.62 3.59 -0.82
N GLY A 48 -10.23 3.00 0.22
CA GLY A 48 -9.77 1.73 0.80
C GLY A 48 -9.77 0.58 -0.21
N TYR A 49 -10.80 0.47 -1.07
CA TYR A 49 -10.83 -0.55 -2.13
C TYR A 49 -9.77 -0.30 -3.20
N ILE A 50 -9.60 0.95 -3.65
CA ILE A 50 -8.56 1.32 -4.62
C ILE A 50 -7.18 1.00 -4.04
N PHE A 51 -6.93 1.37 -2.78
CA PHE A 51 -5.69 1.10 -2.07
C PHE A 51 -5.37 -0.39 -2.06
N ALA A 52 -6.34 -1.22 -1.67
CA ALA A 52 -6.18 -2.66 -1.61
C ALA A 52 -5.80 -3.26 -2.97
N ILE A 53 -6.47 -2.83 -4.05
CA ILE A 53 -6.16 -3.28 -5.42
C ILE A 53 -4.75 -2.84 -5.84
N LEU A 54 -4.39 -1.58 -5.60
CA LEU A 54 -3.05 -1.05 -5.93
C LEU A 54 -1.95 -1.80 -5.16
N VAL A 55 -2.19 -2.13 -3.89
CA VAL A 55 -1.24 -2.92 -3.07
C VAL A 55 -1.07 -4.32 -3.64
N VAL A 56 -2.15 -5.01 -4.02
CA VAL A 56 -2.06 -6.35 -4.63
C VAL A 56 -1.27 -6.29 -5.94
N ILE A 57 -1.57 -5.33 -6.82
CA ILE A 57 -0.82 -5.13 -8.08
C ILE A 57 0.66 -4.86 -7.76
N HIS A 58 0.95 -4.02 -6.76
CA HIS A 58 2.31 -3.72 -6.35
C HIS A 58 3.06 -4.96 -5.88
N LEU A 59 2.45 -5.78 -5.04
CA LEU A 59 3.05 -7.02 -4.54
C LEU A 59 3.32 -8.02 -5.67
N ILE A 60 2.41 -8.16 -6.63
CA ILE A 60 2.59 -9.04 -7.80
C ILE A 60 3.75 -8.54 -8.66
N LEU A 61 3.77 -7.25 -9.00
CA LEU A 61 4.84 -6.67 -9.81
C LEU A 61 6.19 -6.71 -9.09
N ASN A 62 6.20 -6.54 -7.77
CA ASN A 62 7.40 -6.51 -6.95
C ASN A 62 7.69 -7.87 -6.26
N PHE A 63 7.08 -8.97 -6.72
CA PHE A 63 7.14 -10.26 -6.04
C PHE A 63 8.56 -10.84 -5.93
N SER A 64 9.44 -10.54 -6.90
CA SER A 64 10.86 -10.91 -6.82
C SER A 64 11.54 -10.30 -5.59
N TRP A 65 11.26 -9.04 -5.28
CA TRP A 65 11.77 -8.38 -4.07
C TRP A 65 11.17 -9.02 -2.81
N VAL A 66 9.86 -9.29 -2.80
CA VAL A 66 9.19 -9.97 -1.67
C VAL A 66 9.83 -11.32 -1.37
N LYS A 67 10.09 -12.14 -2.39
CA LYS A 67 10.82 -13.41 -2.23
C LYS A 67 12.19 -13.21 -1.61
N THR A 68 12.96 -12.24 -2.09
CA THR A 68 14.30 -11.99 -1.55
C THR A 68 14.31 -11.40 -0.15
N ALA A 69 13.30 -10.59 0.21
CA ALA A 69 13.21 -9.94 1.51
C ALA A 69 12.72 -10.91 2.60
N TYR A 70 11.71 -11.73 2.29
CA TYR A 70 11.01 -12.55 3.29
C TYR A 70 11.32 -14.05 3.19
N PHE A 71 11.68 -14.56 2.01
CA PHE A 71 11.83 -16.01 1.77
C PHE A 71 13.28 -16.45 1.55
N LYS A 72 14.24 -15.52 1.54
CA LYS A 72 15.65 -15.88 1.40
C LYS A 72 16.17 -16.40 2.75
N LYS A 73 16.29 -17.72 2.88
CA LYS A 73 17.01 -18.34 4.01
C LYS A 73 18.40 -17.74 4.09
N LYS A 74 18.76 -17.18 5.25
CA LYS A 74 20.14 -16.83 5.57
C LYS A 74 20.96 -18.09 5.33
N LYS A 75 21.87 -18.07 4.36
CA LYS A 75 22.82 -19.17 4.18
C LYS A 75 23.63 -19.19 5.48
N GLU A 76 23.39 -20.18 6.34
CA GLU A 76 24.21 -20.41 7.51
C GLU A 76 25.62 -20.69 7.00
N ILE A 77 26.47 -19.67 7.06
CA ILE A 77 27.90 -19.83 6.95
C ILE A 77 28.32 -20.40 8.31
N GLY A 78 28.37 -21.72 8.42
CA GLY A 78 28.74 -22.38 9.68
C GLY A 78 28.54 -23.89 9.62
N GLY A 79 29.48 -24.58 8.98
CA GLY A 79 29.48 -26.05 8.95
C GLY A 79 30.67 -26.65 8.19
N SER A 80 31.85 -26.05 8.34
CA SER A 80 33.11 -26.70 7.94
C SER A 80 34.25 -26.12 8.76
N MET A 81 34.40 -26.61 9.99
CA MET A 81 35.67 -26.74 10.69
C MET A 81 35.62 -28.04 11.48
#